data_AF-A0A7I8MRC6-F1
#
_entry.id   AF-A0A7I8MRC6-F1
#
_cell.length_a   1.000
_cell.length_b   1.000
_cell.length_c   1.000
_cell.angle_alpha   90.00
_cell.angle_beta   90.00
_cell.angle_gamma   90.00
#
_symmetry.space_group_name_H-M   'P 1'
#
loop_
_entity.id
_entity.type
_entity.pdbx_description
1 polymer ?
#
loop_
_entity_poly.entity_id
_entity_poly.type
_entity_poly.pdbx_seq_one_letter_code
_entity_poly.pdbx_strand_id
1 'polypeptide(L)' 'MDFDLAYADYLTEENISEIQKLEEDTGTRILAYYTPPAPADLNDQQLENIRELEKKLCVRLVAYHAH' A
#
# COMPACT_ATOMS: atom_id res chain seq x y z
N MET A 1 28.11 -7.12 3.12
CA MET A 1 27.72 -5.71 3.02
C MET A 1 26.37 -5.63 3.70
N ASP A 2 26.37 -5.17 4.95
CA ASP A 2 25.15 -4.85 5.69
C ASP A 2 24.51 -3.64 5.01
N PHE A 3 23.43 -3.89 4.27
CA PHE A 3 22.56 -2.83 3.78
C PHE A 3 21.52 -2.54 4.87
N ASP A 4 21.98 -1.95 5.96
CA ASP A 4 21.16 -1.23 6.93
C ASP A 4 20.72 0.11 6.31
N LEU A 5 20.02 0.02 5.17
CA LEU A 5 19.35 1.14 4.56
C LEU A 5 17.97 1.21 5.19
N ALA A 6 17.71 2.21 6.01
CA ALA A 6 16.36 2.59 6.37
C ALA A 6 15.66 3.11 5.10
N TYR A 7 15.14 2.18 4.28
CA TYR A 7 14.45 2.31 2.98
C TYR A 7 13.28 3.34 2.90
N ALA A 8 13.04 4.21 3.89
CA ALA A 8 11.95 5.18 3.88
C ALA A 8 12.38 6.66 3.95
N ASP A 9 13.55 7.01 4.50
CA ASP A 9 13.96 8.41 4.68
C ASP A 9 14.61 9.05 3.43
N TYR A 10 14.80 8.27 2.36
CA TYR A 10 15.62 8.67 1.20
C TYR A 10 14.87 8.70 -0.13
N LEU A 11 13.54 8.72 -0.13
CA LEU A 11 12.78 8.98 -1.35
C LEU A 11 13.08 10.41 -1.82
N THR A 12 14.04 10.54 -2.73
CA THR A 12 14.35 11.81 -3.37
C THR A 12 13.27 12.17 -4.39
N GLU A 13 13.20 13.44 -4.78
CA GLU A 13 12.28 13.89 -5.83
C GLU A 13 12.51 13.13 -7.15
N GLU A 14 13.75 12.71 -7.43
CA GLU A 14 14.09 11.89 -8.59
C GLU A 14 13.44 10.50 -8.52
N ASN A 15 13.50 9.83 -7.36
CA ASN A 15 12.86 8.52 -7.19
C ASN A 15 11.33 8.58 -7.23
N ILE A 16 10.73 9.68 -6.76
CA ILE A 16 9.30 9.93 -6.92
C ILE A 16 8.96 10.08 -8.41
N SER A 17 9.79 10.79 -9.19
CA SER A 17 9.59 10.96 -10.63
C SER A 17 9.71 9.63 -11.39
N GLU A 18 10.59 8.72 -10.98
CA GLU A 18 10.69 7.37 -11.56
C GLU A 18 9.42 6.55 -11.32
N ILE A 19 8.86 6.59 -10.10
CA ILE A 19 7.61 5.91 -9.77
C ILE A 19 6.46 6.49 -10.60
N GLN A 20 6.36 7.82 -10.71
CA GLN A 20 5.32 8.48 -11.49
C GLN A 20 5.40 8.14 -12.98
N LYS A 21 6.60 8.13 -13.58
CA LYS A 21 6.78 7.69 -14.96
C LYS A 21 6.32 6.24 -15.14
N LEU A 22 6.62 5.37 -14.19
CA LEU A 22 6.16 3.99 -14.23
C LEU A 22 4.63 3.89 -14.10
N GLU A 23 4.00 4.73 -13.27
CA GLU A 23 2.53 4.82 -13.18
C GLU A 23 1.91 5.28 -14.51
N GLU A 24 2.52 6.26 -15.18
CA GLU A 24 2.09 6.76 -16.50
C GLU A 24 2.26 5.69 -17.59
N ASP A 25 3.43 5.05 -17.66
CA ASP A 25 3.75 4.01 -18.64
C ASP A 25 2.88 2.76 -18.49
N THR A 26 2.55 2.38 -17.25
CA THR A 26 1.70 1.21 -16.96
C THR A 26 0.22 1.53 -16.89
N GLY A 27 -0.15 2.82 -16.89
CA GLY A 27 -1.53 3.28 -16.68
C GLY A 27 -2.13 2.85 -15.33
N THR A 28 -1.28 2.50 -14.35
CA THR A 28 -1.68 1.90 -13.07
C THR A 28 -1.06 2.67 -11.92
N ARG A 29 -1.86 2.98 -10.89
CA ARG A 29 -1.32 3.57 -9.66
C ARG A 29 -0.57 2.53 -8.82
N ILE A 30 0.58 2.92 -8.32
CA ILE A 30 1.50 2.08 -7.57
C ILE A 30 1.48 2.52 -6.10
N LEU A 31 1.31 1.55 -5.20
CA LEU A 31 1.38 1.78 -3.75
C LEU A 31 2.68 1.17 -3.22
N ALA A 32 3.55 2.01 -2.68
CA ALA A 32 4.82 1.58 -2.09
C ALA A 32 4.69 1.38 -0.58
N TYR A 33 5.16 0.23 -0.07
CA TYR A 33 5.30 -0.06 1.35
C TYR A 33 6.78 -0.16 1.72
N TYR A 34 7.18 0.51 2.80
CA TYR A 34 8.55 0.42 3.36
C TYR A 34 8.87 -1.01 3.84
N THR A 35 7.98 -1.54 4.67
CA THR A 35 7.95 -2.96 5.05
C THR A 35 6.60 -3.48 4.57
N PRO A 36 6.53 -4.52 3.72
CA PRO A 36 5.25 -5.04 3.27
C PRO A 36 4.46 -5.49 4.50
N PRO A 37 3.34 -4.81 4.83
CA PRO A 37 2.61 -5.14 6.03
C PRO A 37 1.96 -6.51 5.83
N ALA A 38 1.87 -7.30 6.89
CA ALA A 38 1.28 -8.62 6.80
C ALA A 38 -0.21 -8.49 6.45
N PRO A 39 -0.72 -9.19 5.41
CA PRO A 39 -2.14 -9.22 5.13
C PRO A 39 -2.92 -9.57 6.39
N ALA A 40 -3.97 -8.82 6.70
CA ALA A 40 -4.76 -9.10 7.88
C ALA A 40 -5.53 -10.42 7.71
N ASP A 41 -5.39 -11.34 8.67
CA ASP A 41 -6.25 -12.52 8.76
C ASP A 41 -7.60 -12.10 9.37
N LEU A 42 -8.56 -11.81 8.50
CA LEU A 42 -9.89 -11.32 8.89
C LEU A 42 -10.90 -12.46 8.95
N ASN A 43 -11.69 -12.50 10.01
CA ASN A 43 -12.84 -13.40 10.08
C ASN A 43 -14.03 -12.88 9.25
N ASP A 44 -15.02 -13.76 9.03
CA ASP A 44 -16.19 -13.46 8.20
C ASP A 44 -16.95 -12.20 8.63
N GLN A 45 -17.08 -11.97 9.95
CA GLN A 45 -17.77 -10.79 10.47
C GLN A 45 -17.00 -9.50 10.19
N GLN A 46 -15.67 -9.53 10.31
CA GLN A 46 -14.80 -8.38 9.99
C GLN A 46 -14.81 -8.07 8.49
N LEU A 47 -14.78 -9.10 7.65
CA LEU A 47 -14.90 -8.96 6.20
C LEU A 47 -16.23 -8.32 5.80
N GLU A 48 -17.34 -8.74 6.41
CA GLU A 48 -18.65 -8.16 6.09
C GLU A 48 -18.72 -6.67 6.48
N ASN A 49 -18.22 -6.31 7.66
CA ASN A 49 -18.15 -4.91 8.10
C ASN A 49 -17.32 -4.05 7.12
N ILE A 50 -16.20 -4.57 6.63
CA ILE A 50 -15.36 -3.87 5.64
C ILE A 50 -16.12 -3.70 4.32
N ARG A 51 -16.79 -4.74 3.83
CA ARG A 51 -17.58 -4.66 2.59
C ARG A 51 -18.73 -3.68 2.67
N GLU A 52 -19.44 -3.62 3.80
CA GLU A 52 -20.48 -2.62 4.02
C GLU A 52 -19.91 -1.19 3.96
N LEU A 53 -18.73 -0.99 4.55
CA LEU A 53 -18.04 0.29 4.52
C LEU A 53 -17.55 0.67 3.11
N GLU A 54 -16.98 -0.29 2.37
CA GLU A 54 -16.59 -0.13 0.96
C GLU A 54 -17.78 0.35 0.11
N LYS A 55 -18.94 -0.29 0.25
CA LYS A 55 -20.17 0.08 -0.46
C LYS A 55 -20.64 1.48 -0.09
N LYS A 56 -20.61 1.82 1.20
CA LYS A 56 -21.07 3.13 1.70
C LYS A 56 -20.19 4.27 1.21
N LEU A 57 -18.87 4.07 1.15
CA LEU A 57 -17.90 5.11 0.81
C LEU A 57 -17.49 5.10 -0.66
N CYS A 58 -17.88 4.09 -1.44
CA CYS A 58 -17.49 3.90 -2.83
C CYS A 58 -15.96 3.82 -3.00
N VAL A 59 -15.30 3.07 -2.11
CA VAL A 59 -13.85 2.85 -2.12
C VAL A 59 -13.51 1.36 -1.99
N ARG A 60 -12.27 1.01 -2.30
CA ARG A 60 -11.68 -0.29 -1.99
C ARG A 60 -10.79 -0.17 -0.78
N LEU A 61 -10.98 -1.04 0.20
CA LEU A 61 -10.20 -1.06 1.43
C LEU A 61 -9.34 -2.32 1.45
N VAL A 62 -8.05 -2.15 1.74
CA VAL A 62 -7.11 -3.26 1.89
C VAL A 62 -6.68 -3.31 3.35
N ALA A 63 -6.85 -4.46 3.99
CA ALA A 63 -6.60 -4.64 5.41
C ALA A 63 -5.25 -5.32 5.65
N TYR A 64 -4.45 -4.71 6.52
CA TYR A 64 -3.18 -5.26 6.98
C TYR A 64 -3.12 -5.24 8.51
N HIS A 65 -2.32 -6.12 9.10
CA HIS A 65 -2.05 -6.07 10.54
C HIS A 65 -1.35 -4.75 10.90
N ALA A 66 -1.84 -4.09 11.95
CA ALA A 66 -1.13 -2.97 12.55
C ALA A 66 0.18 -3.48 13.18
N HIS A 67 1.25 -2.70 13.04
CA HIS A 67 2.56 -2.97 13.63
C HIS A 67 2.54 -2.95 15.16
#